data_AF-A0A958ANY0-F1
#
_entry.id   AF-A0A958ANY0-F1
#
_cell.length_a   1.000
_cell.length_b   1.000
_cell.length_c   1.000
_cell.angle_alpha   90.00
_cell.angle_beta   90.00
_cell.angle_gamma   90.00
#
_symmetry.space_group_name_H-M   'P 1'
#
loop_
_entity.id
_entity.type
_entity.pdbx_description
1 polymer ?
#
loop_
_entity_poly.entity_id
_entity_poly.type
_entity_poly.pdbx_seq_one_letter_code
_entity_poly.pdbx_strand_id
1 'polypeptide(L)'
;MKQNPFGQTFTFRLSRSKTWLSMGAGWAAVAGAMTSGLPDMSAGTVLQLISLWLLVDPILGTLWTLAVEQGLWRRVTQAQLTAPARHGFSLPYAQPNSMGGQMVMLVRRYQVWWQRYYWPEYGGQVITFGLGVVLALLIGLALKPTIFWLVVVAIGLTLVAGHYPASLESNHGGRLPSLLHLLLPWLMGAALWSPLTLFPCALAICYGTVYLGGLRLLGGHHRADWLFFGGQIAAILLLLGLRVLPGAAIVSLSLLVTLMLKTYFDQPAQWLTKAQPYLVIAMLTAGISLGVLGI
;
A
#
# COMPACT_ATOMS: atom_id res chain seq x y z
N MET A 1 -24.48 -31.72 10.63
CA MET A 1 -23.88 -30.75 9.68
C MET A 1 -24.02 -31.33 8.28
N LYS A 2 -24.83 -30.71 7.41
CA LYS A 2 -25.02 -31.16 6.03
C LYS A 2 -23.81 -30.71 5.20
N GLN A 3 -23.01 -31.66 4.72
CA GLN A 3 -21.96 -31.40 3.74
C GLN A 3 -22.63 -30.98 2.43
N ASN A 4 -22.36 -29.76 1.95
CA ASN A 4 -22.77 -29.35 0.62
C ASN A 4 -21.94 -30.16 -0.40
N PRO A 5 -22.57 -30.94 -1.30
CA PRO A 5 -21.88 -31.77 -2.29
C PRO A 5 -21.38 -30.99 -3.51
N PHE A 6 -21.66 -29.69 -3.60
CA PHE A 6 -21.24 -28.84 -4.70
C PHE A 6 -19.92 -28.16 -4.34
N GLY A 7 -18.92 -28.34 -5.22
CA GLY A 7 -17.52 -27.98 -5.02
C GLY A 7 -17.29 -26.54 -4.57
N GLN A 8 -16.11 -26.32 -3.99
CA GLN A 8 -15.67 -25.03 -3.45
C GLN A 8 -15.91 -23.90 -4.47
N THR A 9 -16.97 -23.12 -4.25
CA THR A 9 -17.22 -21.92 -5.03
C THR A 9 -16.22 -20.86 -4.59
N PHE A 10 -15.24 -20.61 -5.46
CA PHE A 10 -14.33 -19.48 -5.30
C PHE A 10 -15.13 -18.19 -5.46
N THR A 11 -15.59 -17.65 -4.34
CA THR A 11 -16.25 -16.35 -4.32
C THR A 11 -15.18 -15.27 -4.34
N PHE A 12 -14.85 -14.78 -5.53
CA PHE A 12 -14.11 -13.54 -5.67
C PHE A 12 -14.99 -12.40 -5.18
N ARG A 13 -14.84 -12.02 -3.90
CA ARG A 13 -15.38 -10.75 -3.41
C ARG A 13 -14.56 -9.63 -4.02
N LEU A 14 -15.02 -9.13 -5.17
CA LEU A 14 -14.63 -7.83 -5.68
C LEU A 14 -15.05 -6.81 -4.63
N SER A 15 -14.08 -6.35 -3.82
CA SER A 15 -14.27 -5.25 -2.89
C SER A 15 -14.75 -4.04 -3.69
N ARG A 16 -15.75 -3.33 -3.15
CA ARG A 16 -16.33 -2.13 -3.76
C ARG A 16 -15.17 -1.21 -4.12
N SER A 17 -14.93 -0.99 -5.42
CA SER A 17 -13.82 -0.16 -5.87
C SER A 17 -13.96 1.18 -5.17
N LYS A 18 -12.93 1.57 -4.41
CA LYS A 18 -12.81 2.94 -3.91
C LYS A 18 -13.09 3.87 -5.09
N THR A 19 -13.77 4.98 -4.85
CA THR A 19 -14.08 5.95 -5.92
C THR A 19 -12.80 6.20 -6.72
N TRP A 20 -12.89 6.13 -8.04
CA TRP A 20 -11.74 6.24 -8.94
C TRP A 20 -10.95 7.54 -8.74
N LEU A 21 -11.58 8.55 -8.13
CA LEU A 21 -11.02 9.86 -7.75
C LEU A 21 -10.49 9.93 -6.31
N SER A 22 -10.51 8.83 -5.55
CA SER A 22 -9.88 8.82 -4.24
C SER A 22 -8.36 8.92 -4.40
N MET A 23 -7.70 9.67 -3.52
CA MET A 23 -6.24 9.79 -3.48
C MET A 23 -5.66 8.39 -3.24
N GLY A 24 -5.31 7.73 -4.34
CA GLY A 24 -4.91 6.33 -4.39
C GLY A 24 -3.50 6.16 -4.89
N ALA A 25 -2.97 4.97 -4.67
CA ALA A 25 -1.61 4.61 -5.04
C ALA A 25 -1.37 4.78 -6.55
N GLY A 26 -2.36 4.46 -7.37
CA GLY A 26 -2.30 4.69 -8.82
C GLY A 26 -2.06 6.15 -9.20
N TRP A 27 -2.78 7.11 -8.59
CA TRP A 27 -2.59 8.54 -8.86
C TRP A 27 -1.23 9.05 -8.38
N ALA A 28 -0.74 8.53 -7.25
CA ALA A 28 0.60 8.87 -6.75
C ALA A 28 1.69 8.37 -7.71
N ALA A 29 1.55 7.16 -8.24
CA ALA A 29 2.46 6.62 -9.25
C ALA A 29 2.44 7.43 -10.56
N VAL A 30 1.26 7.84 -11.02
CA VAL A 30 1.14 8.71 -12.20
C VAL A 30 1.79 10.08 -11.94
N ALA A 31 1.50 10.72 -10.80
CA ALA A 31 2.12 11.99 -10.44
C ALA A 31 3.65 11.89 -10.35
N GLY A 32 4.15 10.80 -9.75
CA GLY A 32 5.57 10.48 -9.74
C GLY A 32 6.14 10.33 -11.15
N ALA A 33 5.47 9.59 -12.04
CA ALA A 33 5.93 9.44 -13.42
C ALA A 33 6.03 10.79 -14.15
N MET A 34 5.06 11.69 -13.94
CA MET A 34 5.10 13.03 -14.51
C MET A 34 6.28 13.88 -14.01
N THR A 35 6.85 13.60 -12.83
CA THR A 35 8.07 14.30 -12.37
C THR A 35 9.30 13.97 -13.21
N SER A 36 9.33 12.81 -13.87
CA SER A 36 10.45 12.41 -14.73
C SER A 36 10.39 13.00 -16.14
N GLY A 37 9.43 13.91 -16.39
CA GLY A 37 9.17 14.54 -17.69
C GLY A 37 7.91 13.99 -18.36
N LEU A 38 7.46 14.68 -19.40
CA LEU A 38 6.39 14.22 -20.28
C LEU A 38 7.03 13.43 -21.43
N PRO A 39 7.07 12.09 -21.37
CA PRO A 39 7.59 11.29 -22.47
C PRO A 39 6.71 11.45 -23.71
N ASP A 40 7.31 11.19 -24.87
CA ASP A 40 6.54 10.99 -26.09
C ASP A 40 5.49 9.90 -25.82
N MET A 41 4.23 10.20 -26.19
CA MET A 41 3.07 9.33 -25.98
C MET A 41 3.06 8.15 -26.94
N SER A 42 4.18 7.42 -26.97
CA SER A 42 4.32 6.16 -27.68
C SER A 42 3.46 5.09 -27.01
N ALA A 43 3.01 4.10 -27.78
CA ALA A 43 2.26 2.97 -27.24
C ALA A 43 3.04 2.23 -26.13
N GLY A 44 4.37 2.18 -26.24
CA GLY A 44 5.24 1.59 -25.21
C GLY A 44 5.21 2.36 -23.89
N THR A 45 5.28 3.69 -23.96
CA THR A 45 5.18 4.58 -22.79
C THR A 45 3.85 4.40 -22.06
N VAL A 46 2.75 4.37 -22.83
CA VAL A 46 1.41 4.18 -22.28
C VAL A 46 1.27 2.80 -21.62
N LEU A 47 1.79 1.75 -22.26
CA LEU A 47 1.77 0.39 -21.71
C LEU A 47 2.58 0.28 -20.41
N GLN A 48 3.73 0.95 -20.32
CA GLN A 48 4.53 1.03 -19.09
C GLN A 48 3.77 1.73 -17.97
N LEU A 49 3.12 2.86 -18.25
CA LEU A 49 2.33 3.60 -17.27
C LEU A 49 1.12 2.80 -16.78
N ILE A 50 0.40 2.12 -17.69
CA ILE A 50 -0.72 1.24 -17.34
C ILE A 50 -0.24 0.07 -16.49
N SER A 51 0.89 -0.53 -16.85
CA SER A 51 1.48 -1.64 -16.12
C SER A 51 1.92 -1.23 -14.71
N LEU A 52 2.51 -0.03 -14.57
CA LEU A 52 2.82 0.56 -13.27
C LEU A 52 1.56 0.84 -12.44
N TRP A 53 0.53 1.41 -13.07
CA TRP A 53 -0.74 1.69 -12.40
C TRP A 53 -1.41 0.40 -11.90
N LEU A 54 -1.43 -0.66 -12.73
CA LEU A 54 -1.91 -2.00 -12.38
C LEU A 54 -1.08 -2.65 -11.26
N LEU A 55 0.24 -2.50 -11.31
CA LEU A 55 1.12 -3.00 -10.26
C LEU A 55 0.78 -2.35 -8.91
N VAL A 56 0.64 -1.03 -8.91
CA VAL A 56 0.58 -0.25 -7.68
C VAL A 56 -0.81 -0.23 -7.04
N ASP A 57 -1.87 -0.07 -7.83
CA ASP A 57 -3.21 0.10 -7.27
C ASP A 57 -3.90 -1.25 -6.99
N PRO A 58 -4.20 -2.11 -7.98
CA PRO A 58 -4.85 -3.39 -7.69
C PRO A 58 -3.88 -4.44 -7.11
N ILE A 59 -2.67 -4.62 -7.64
CA ILE A 59 -1.82 -5.74 -7.18
C ILE A 59 -1.26 -5.46 -5.78
N LEU A 60 -0.51 -4.37 -5.58
CA LEU A 60 -0.01 -4.04 -4.24
C LEU A 60 -1.15 -3.73 -3.26
N GLY A 61 -2.24 -3.10 -3.71
CA GLY A 61 -3.42 -2.86 -2.88
C GLY A 61 -4.09 -4.15 -2.40
N THR A 62 -4.23 -5.17 -3.25
CA THR A 62 -4.79 -6.47 -2.83
C THR A 62 -3.86 -7.19 -1.86
N LEU A 63 -2.54 -7.16 -2.08
CA LEU A 63 -1.56 -7.71 -1.14
C LEU A 63 -1.67 -7.04 0.23
N TRP A 64 -1.82 -5.73 0.27
CA TRP A 64 -2.04 -4.97 1.50
C TRP A 64 -3.33 -5.39 2.21
N THR A 65 -4.46 -5.43 1.51
CA THR A 65 -5.75 -5.82 2.09
C THR A 65 -5.72 -7.25 2.64
N LEU A 66 -5.13 -8.21 1.91
CA LEU A 66 -5.00 -9.59 2.38
C LEU A 66 -4.08 -9.68 3.62
N ALA A 67 -2.90 -9.08 3.56
CA ALA A 67 -1.91 -9.19 4.64
C ALA A 67 -2.35 -8.45 5.91
N VAL A 68 -2.83 -7.21 5.77
CA VAL A 68 -2.99 -6.25 6.88
C VAL A 68 -4.43 -6.13 7.34
N GLU A 69 -5.36 -5.87 6.41
CA GLU A 69 -6.78 -5.64 6.74
C GLU A 69 -7.47 -6.95 7.13
N GLN A 70 -7.25 -8.03 6.37
CA GLN A 70 -7.79 -9.35 6.68
C GLN A 70 -6.96 -10.12 7.73
N GLY A 71 -5.72 -9.66 7.96
CA GLY A 71 -4.82 -10.20 8.98
C GLY A 71 -4.35 -11.61 8.66
N LEU A 72 -4.11 -11.92 7.39
CA LEU A 72 -3.72 -13.26 6.92
C LEU A 72 -2.55 -13.85 7.72
N TRP A 73 -1.54 -13.02 8.02
CA TRP A 73 -0.37 -13.42 8.81
C TRP A 73 -0.61 -13.38 10.32
N ARG A 74 -1.38 -12.40 10.81
CA ARG A 74 -1.71 -12.28 12.23
C ARG A 74 -2.39 -13.55 12.76
N ARG A 75 -3.30 -14.14 11.99
CA ARG A 75 -3.99 -15.38 12.35
C ARG A 75 -3.03 -16.58 12.46
N VAL A 76 -1.99 -16.63 11.62
CA VAL A 76 -0.95 -17.65 11.71
C VAL A 76 -0.15 -17.48 13.00
N THR A 77 0.23 -16.26 13.35
CA THR A 77 0.99 -15.99 14.59
C THR A 77 0.17 -16.19 15.86
N GLN A 78 -1.16 -16.02 15.79
CA GLN A 78 -2.09 -16.20 16.91
C GLN A 78 -2.74 -17.59 16.95
N ALA A 79 -2.24 -18.52 16.13
CA ALA A 79 -2.80 -19.87 16.04
C ALA A 79 -2.71 -20.60 17.38
N GLN A 80 -3.87 -20.95 17.95
CA GLN A 80 -3.95 -21.83 19.10
C GLN A 80 -3.76 -23.28 18.62
N LEU A 81 -2.54 -23.81 18.78
CA LEU A 81 -2.19 -25.17 18.36
C LEU A 81 -2.87 -26.20 19.28
N THR A 82 -3.94 -26.82 18.79
CA THR A 82 -4.60 -27.94 19.47
C THR A 82 -3.61 -29.10 19.67
N ALA A 83 -3.65 -29.75 20.83
CA ALA A 83 -2.82 -30.91 21.11
C ALA A 83 -3.11 -32.03 20.08
N PRO A 84 -2.08 -32.64 19.47
CA PRO A 84 -2.27 -33.70 18.51
C PRO A 84 -2.70 -34.97 19.24
N ALA A 85 -3.44 -35.86 18.57
CA ALA A 85 -3.70 -37.19 19.10
C ALA A 85 -2.34 -37.87 19.40
N ARG A 86 -2.14 -38.33 20.63
CA ARG A 86 -0.87 -38.90 21.14
C ARG A 86 -0.37 -40.12 20.37
N HIS A 87 -1.18 -40.70 19.48
CA HIS A 87 -0.89 -41.97 18.83
C HIS A 87 -0.59 -41.76 17.34
N GLY A 88 0.56 -42.28 16.88
CA GLY A 88 0.71 -42.67 15.47
C GLY A 88 1.96 -42.22 14.71
N PHE A 89 2.88 -41.43 15.28
CA PHE A 89 4.13 -41.11 14.56
C PHE A 89 5.25 -40.75 15.54
N SER A 90 6.05 -41.74 15.94
CA SER A 90 7.39 -41.51 16.50
C SER A 90 8.39 -41.79 15.39
N LEU A 91 9.20 -40.80 15.01
CA LEU A 91 10.35 -41.09 14.16
C LEU A 91 11.21 -42.14 14.88
N PRO A 92 11.65 -43.21 14.20
CA PRO A 92 12.37 -44.32 14.86
C PRO A 92 13.64 -43.87 15.59
N TYR A 93 14.17 -42.71 15.22
CA TYR A 93 15.42 -42.16 15.73
C TYR A 93 15.23 -41.04 16.78
N ALA A 94 14.00 -40.56 16.99
CA ALA A 94 13.72 -39.48 17.93
C ALA A 94 13.18 -40.07 19.24
N GLN A 95 14.01 -40.07 20.29
CA GLN A 95 13.55 -40.47 21.63
C GLN A 95 12.39 -39.56 22.08
N PRO A 96 11.33 -40.13 22.69
CA PRO A 96 10.24 -39.34 23.26
C PRO A 96 10.82 -38.37 24.30
N ASN A 97 10.42 -37.09 24.22
CA ASN A 97 10.92 -35.96 25.03
C ASN A 97 12.28 -35.36 24.65
N SER A 98 13.01 -35.91 23.67
CA SER A 98 14.19 -35.24 23.09
C SER A 98 13.82 -33.91 22.41
N MET A 99 14.78 -32.99 22.25
CA MET A 99 14.57 -31.74 21.48
C MET A 99 14.06 -32.01 20.07
N GLY A 100 14.60 -33.04 19.39
CA GLY A 100 14.12 -33.47 18.08
C GLY A 100 12.67 -33.97 18.11
N GLY A 101 12.30 -34.77 19.11
CA GLY A 101 10.92 -35.22 19.31
C GLY A 101 9.94 -34.06 19.55
N GLN A 102 10.35 -33.04 20.30
CA GLN A 102 9.55 -31.84 20.55
C GLN A 102 9.36 -31.00 19.28
N MET A 103 10.42 -30.78 18.50
CA MET A 103 10.33 -30.07 17.21
C MET A 103 9.41 -30.80 16.24
N VAL A 104 9.53 -32.13 16.13
CA VAL A 104 8.68 -32.95 15.25
C VAL A 104 7.21 -32.87 15.69
N MET A 105 6.93 -32.93 17.00
CA MET A 105 5.57 -32.74 17.51
C MET A 105 5.03 -31.33 17.20
N LEU A 106 5.86 -30.29 17.28
CA LEU A 106 5.47 -28.93 16.97
C LEU A 106 5.14 -28.77 15.48
N VAL A 107 6.00 -29.29 14.59
CA VAL A 107 5.76 -29.30 13.13
C VAL A 107 4.47 -30.07 12.81
N ARG A 108 4.23 -31.22 13.46
CA ARG A 108 3.01 -32.00 13.24
C ARG A 108 1.76 -31.27 13.72
N ARG A 109 1.80 -30.63 14.89
CA ARG A 109 0.71 -29.77 15.38
C ARG A 109 0.39 -28.68 14.36
N TYR A 110 1.44 -28.02 13.87
CA TYR A 110 1.31 -26.98 12.89
C TYR A 110 0.74 -27.51 11.56
N GLN A 111 1.21 -28.65 11.07
CA GLN A 111 0.72 -29.29 9.84
C GLN A 111 -0.76 -29.69 9.96
N VAL A 112 -1.16 -30.33 11.06
CA VAL A 112 -2.56 -30.72 11.28
C VAL A 112 -3.44 -29.49 11.42
N TRP A 113 -2.99 -28.47 12.17
CA TRP A 113 -3.69 -27.21 12.29
C TRP A 113 -3.85 -26.53 10.93
N TRP A 114 -2.78 -26.49 10.14
CA TRP A 114 -2.75 -25.92 8.80
C TRP A 114 -3.75 -26.62 7.87
N GLN A 115 -3.72 -27.95 7.83
CA GLN A 115 -4.60 -28.74 6.95
C GLN A 115 -6.08 -28.69 7.38
N ARG A 116 -6.36 -28.71 8.70
CA ARG A 116 -7.74 -28.82 9.21
C ARG A 116 -8.45 -27.49 9.41
N TYR A 117 -7.73 -26.43 9.79
CA TYR A 117 -8.34 -25.15 10.16
C TYR A 117 -7.92 -24.04 9.19
N TYR A 118 -6.61 -23.86 8.96
CA TYR A 118 -6.14 -22.70 8.20
C TYR A 118 -6.40 -22.80 6.69
N TRP A 119 -6.03 -23.92 6.06
CA TRP A 119 -6.13 -24.09 4.61
C TRP A 119 -7.57 -24.08 4.08
N PRO A 120 -8.55 -24.75 4.72
CA PRO A 120 -9.93 -24.71 4.24
C PRO A 120 -10.55 -23.30 4.31
N GLU A 121 -10.16 -22.48 5.29
CA GLU A 121 -10.68 -21.13 5.48
C GLU A 121 -9.94 -20.06 4.66
N TYR A 122 -8.60 -20.11 4.63
CA TYR A 122 -7.75 -19.06 4.06
C TYR A 122 -6.94 -19.51 2.84
N GLY A 123 -7.02 -20.77 2.42
CA GLY A 123 -6.21 -21.32 1.31
C GLY A 123 -6.34 -20.48 0.03
N GLY A 124 -7.55 -20.04 -0.30
CA GLY A 124 -7.78 -19.14 -1.45
C GLY A 124 -7.07 -17.78 -1.31
N GLN A 125 -7.05 -17.20 -0.10
CA GLN A 125 -6.38 -15.93 0.16
C GLN A 125 -4.86 -16.07 0.10
N VAL A 126 -4.31 -17.17 0.62
CA VAL A 126 -2.87 -17.49 0.55
C VAL A 126 -2.42 -17.68 -0.90
N ILE A 127 -3.19 -18.42 -1.69
CA ILE A 127 -2.90 -18.61 -3.12
C ILE A 127 -2.98 -17.27 -3.87
N THR A 128 -4.02 -16.47 -3.61
CA THR A 128 -4.18 -15.14 -4.22
C THR A 128 -3.02 -14.22 -3.83
N PHE A 129 -2.59 -14.23 -2.57
CA PHE A 129 -1.44 -13.46 -2.10
C PHE A 129 -0.14 -13.93 -2.79
N GLY A 130 0.11 -15.23 -2.86
CA GLY A 130 1.28 -15.79 -3.53
C GLY A 130 1.34 -15.45 -5.02
N LEU A 131 0.22 -15.60 -5.74
CA LEU A 131 0.11 -15.20 -7.14
C LEU A 131 0.30 -13.70 -7.32
N GLY A 132 -0.28 -12.88 -6.44
CA GLY A 132 -0.11 -11.43 -6.45
C GLY A 132 1.35 -11.01 -6.25
N VAL A 133 2.09 -11.68 -5.35
CA VAL A 133 3.53 -11.44 -5.15
C VAL A 133 4.34 -11.80 -6.39
N VAL A 134 4.10 -12.98 -6.98
CA VAL A 134 4.80 -13.41 -8.19
C VAL A 134 4.52 -12.43 -9.33
N LEU A 135 3.26 -12.06 -9.55
CA LEU A 135 2.86 -11.12 -10.60
C LEU A 135 3.47 -9.74 -10.36
N ALA A 136 3.47 -9.24 -9.13
CA ALA A 136 4.08 -7.95 -8.78
C ALA A 136 5.58 -7.93 -9.10
N LEU A 137 6.30 -8.99 -8.75
CA LEU A 137 7.74 -9.11 -9.02
C LEU A 137 8.02 -9.21 -10.52
N LEU A 138 7.23 -9.97 -11.28
CA LEU A 138 7.37 -10.08 -12.73
C LEU A 138 7.14 -8.74 -13.43
N ILE A 139 6.07 -8.01 -13.06
CA ILE A 139 5.80 -6.68 -13.64
C ILE A 139 6.89 -5.69 -13.22
N GLY A 140 7.30 -5.68 -11.95
CA GLY A 140 8.39 -4.83 -11.47
C GLY A 140 9.70 -5.06 -12.22
N LEU A 141 10.04 -6.34 -12.47
CA LEU A 141 11.21 -6.74 -13.25
C LEU A 141 11.10 -6.32 -14.72
N ALA A 142 9.92 -6.49 -15.32
CA ALA A 142 9.65 -6.12 -16.71
C ALA A 142 9.69 -4.60 -16.96
N LEU A 143 9.35 -3.79 -15.95
CA LEU A 143 9.40 -2.33 -16.03
C LEU A 143 10.85 -1.82 -15.94
N LYS A 144 11.47 -1.89 -14.76
CA LYS A 144 12.85 -1.45 -14.52
C LYS A 144 13.43 -2.11 -13.26
N PRO A 145 14.75 -2.37 -13.18
CA PRO A 145 15.38 -2.91 -11.98
C PRO A 145 15.13 -2.09 -10.71
N THR A 146 15.10 -0.76 -10.81
CA THR A 146 14.79 0.12 -9.65
C THR A 146 13.38 -0.09 -9.13
N ILE A 147 12.40 -0.24 -10.03
CA ILE A 147 11.00 -0.50 -9.67
C ILE A 147 10.89 -1.88 -9.01
N PHE A 148 11.57 -2.90 -9.54
CA PHE A 148 11.64 -4.22 -8.93
C PHE A 148 12.07 -4.16 -7.45
N TRP A 149 13.15 -3.45 -7.13
CA TRP A 149 13.59 -3.31 -5.73
C TRP A 149 12.58 -2.56 -4.87
N LEU A 150 11.94 -1.51 -5.39
CA LEU A 150 10.86 -0.82 -4.69
C LEU A 150 9.66 -1.75 -4.43
N VAL A 151 9.34 -2.66 -5.35
CA VAL A 151 8.29 -3.67 -5.17
C VAL A 151 8.66 -4.66 -4.07
N VAL A 152 9.91 -5.14 -4.04
CA VAL A 152 10.41 -6.00 -2.96
C VAL A 152 10.29 -5.30 -1.61
N VAL A 153 10.68 -4.02 -1.54
CA VAL A 153 10.52 -3.20 -0.31
C VAL A 153 9.05 -3.07 0.06
N ALA A 154 8.16 -2.81 -0.90
CA ALA A 154 6.72 -2.70 -0.65
C ALA A 154 6.12 -4.01 -0.10
N ILE A 155 6.49 -5.15 -0.68
CA ILE A 155 6.08 -6.48 -0.20
C ILE A 155 6.62 -6.72 1.22
N GLY A 156 7.90 -6.44 1.45
CA GLY A 156 8.53 -6.59 2.77
C GLY A 156 7.82 -5.76 3.84
N LEU A 157 7.56 -4.48 3.56
CA LEU A 157 6.79 -3.60 4.46
C LEU A 157 5.35 -4.10 4.66
N THR A 158 4.71 -4.66 3.64
CA THR A 158 3.35 -5.24 3.75
C THR A 158 3.35 -6.48 4.65
N LEU A 159 4.37 -7.34 4.55
CA LEU A 159 4.53 -8.49 5.43
C LEU A 159 4.76 -8.05 6.88
N VAL A 160 5.65 -7.09 7.11
CA VAL A 160 5.88 -6.50 8.45
C VAL A 160 4.59 -5.89 9.00
N ALA A 161 3.88 -5.09 8.20
CA ALA A 161 2.61 -4.48 8.57
C ALA A 161 1.53 -5.52 8.93
N GLY A 162 1.52 -6.68 8.27
CA GLY A 162 0.55 -7.75 8.51
C GLY A 162 0.59 -8.34 9.92
N HIS A 163 1.69 -8.16 10.64
CA HIS A 163 1.85 -8.62 12.02
C HIS A 163 1.19 -7.66 13.03
N TYR A 164 1.03 -6.39 12.68
CA TYR A 164 0.48 -5.37 13.57
C TYR A 164 -1.02 -5.17 13.34
N PRO A 165 -1.80 -4.77 14.37
CA PRO A 165 -3.18 -4.34 14.18
C PRO A 165 -3.23 -3.08 13.32
N ALA A 166 -4.12 -3.08 12.33
CA ALA A 166 -4.34 -1.96 11.41
C ALA A 166 -5.15 -0.81 12.07
N SER A 167 -4.94 -0.52 13.35
CA SER A 167 -5.70 0.52 14.05
C SER A 167 -5.13 1.90 13.73
N LEU A 168 -5.95 2.73 13.08
CA LEU A 168 -5.66 4.14 12.80
C LEU A 168 -5.57 4.97 14.08
N GLU A 169 -6.25 4.54 15.15
CA GLU A 169 -6.25 5.18 16.46
C GLU A 169 -4.89 5.08 17.19
N SER A 170 -4.05 4.10 16.83
CA SER A 170 -2.75 3.95 17.48
C SER A 170 -1.81 5.12 17.11
N ASN A 171 -0.88 5.49 18.01
CA ASN A 171 0.13 6.53 17.74
C ASN A 171 1.00 6.25 16.49
N HIS A 172 1.11 4.97 16.11
CA HIS A 172 1.84 4.52 14.92
C HIS A 172 0.92 4.28 13.71
N GLY A 173 -0.40 4.40 13.91
CA GLY A 173 -1.44 4.28 12.91
C GLY A 173 -1.22 5.23 11.74
N GLY A 174 -1.42 4.72 10.53
CA GLY A 174 -1.32 5.47 9.29
C GLY A 174 0.09 5.60 8.69
N ARG A 175 1.18 5.36 9.45
CA ARG A 175 2.55 5.50 8.93
C ARG A 175 2.86 4.51 7.80
N LEU A 176 2.76 3.21 8.07
CA LEU A 176 2.97 2.17 7.05
C LEU A 176 2.01 2.31 5.86
N PRO A 177 0.70 2.54 6.06
CA PRO A 177 -0.20 2.86 4.95
C PRO A 177 0.27 4.05 4.11
N SER A 178 0.75 5.15 4.71
CA SER A 178 1.19 6.32 3.95
C SER A 178 2.44 6.04 3.09
N LEU A 179 3.33 5.19 3.58
CA LEU A 179 4.50 4.76 2.83
C LEU A 179 4.10 3.88 1.64
N LEU A 180 3.18 2.94 1.85
CA LEU A 180 2.81 1.94 0.86
C LEU A 180 1.79 2.42 -0.16
N HIS A 181 0.84 3.28 0.23
CA HIS A 181 -0.23 3.76 -0.63
C HIS A 181 0.10 5.09 -1.31
N LEU A 182 1.19 5.77 -0.94
CA LEU A 182 1.54 7.04 -1.57
C LEU A 182 3.03 7.19 -1.87
N LEU A 183 3.89 7.08 -0.86
CA LEU A 183 5.32 7.40 -1.02
C LEU A 183 6.02 6.43 -1.99
N LEU A 184 5.90 5.12 -1.75
CA LEU A 184 6.48 4.10 -2.64
C LEU A 184 5.88 4.13 -4.05
N PRO A 185 4.56 4.16 -4.22
CA PRO A 185 3.91 4.44 -5.51
C PRO A 185 4.51 5.61 -6.28
N TRP A 186 4.66 6.75 -5.61
CA TRP A 186 5.27 7.94 -6.21
C TRP A 186 6.69 7.65 -6.68
N LEU A 187 7.53 7.08 -5.81
CA LEU A 187 8.92 6.78 -6.15
C LEU A 187 9.01 5.78 -7.31
N MET A 188 8.12 4.79 -7.38
CA MET A 188 8.05 3.87 -8.53
C MET A 188 7.70 4.61 -9.82
N GLY A 189 6.78 5.58 -9.73
CA GLY A 189 6.47 6.52 -10.82
C GLY A 189 7.70 7.33 -11.25
N ALA A 190 8.33 8.03 -10.31
CA ALA A 190 9.49 8.88 -10.60
C ALA A 190 10.66 8.08 -11.20
N ALA A 191 10.83 6.82 -10.79
CA ALA A 191 11.84 5.91 -11.33
C ALA A 191 11.49 5.33 -12.71
N LEU A 192 10.28 5.56 -13.23
CA LEU A 192 9.78 4.91 -14.45
C LEU A 192 10.56 5.35 -15.69
N TRP A 193 10.85 6.64 -15.86
CA TRP A 193 11.57 7.13 -17.03
C TRP A 193 12.95 7.69 -16.70
N SER A 194 13.15 8.27 -15.53
CA SER A 194 14.41 8.87 -15.08
C SER A 194 14.97 8.16 -13.82
N PRO A 195 16.29 8.21 -13.56
CA PRO A 195 16.82 7.91 -12.23
C PRO A 195 16.18 8.82 -11.14
N LEU A 196 16.11 8.30 -9.91
CA LEU A 196 15.55 9.06 -8.78
C LEU A 196 16.46 10.23 -8.41
N THR A 197 15.95 11.45 -8.54
CA THR A 197 16.61 12.69 -8.10
C THR A 197 16.04 13.16 -6.75
N LEU A 198 16.69 14.16 -6.14
CA LEU A 198 16.31 14.67 -4.81
C LEU A 198 14.91 15.29 -4.81
N PHE A 199 14.53 16.03 -5.86
CA PHE A 199 13.29 16.82 -5.88
C PHE A 199 12.01 15.98 -5.96
N PRO A 200 11.91 14.94 -6.83
CA PRO A 200 10.79 14.01 -6.79
C PRO A 200 10.66 13.30 -5.45
N CYS A 201 11.79 12.94 -4.81
CA CYS A 201 11.79 12.34 -3.48
C CYS A 201 11.25 13.32 -2.42
N ALA A 202 11.66 14.59 -2.48
CA ALA A 202 11.17 15.62 -1.58
C ALA A 202 9.65 15.84 -1.74
N LEU A 203 9.14 15.89 -2.98
CA LEU A 203 7.69 15.96 -3.23
C LEU A 203 6.95 14.71 -2.74
N ALA A 204 7.51 13.51 -2.95
CA ALA A 204 6.94 12.26 -2.45
C ALA A 204 6.82 12.27 -0.92
N ILE A 205 7.82 12.82 -0.22
CA ILE A 205 7.78 13.01 1.24
C ILE A 205 6.71 14.03 1.61
N CYS A 206 6.65 15.19 0.94
CA CYS A 206 5.64 16.21 1.22
C CYS A 206 4.23 15.64 1.10
N TYR A 207 3.87 15.05 -0.04
CA TYR A 207 2.54 14.45 -0.21
C TYR A 207 2.32 13.22 0.66
N GLY A 208 3.38 12.45 0.97
CA GLY A 208 3.34 11.36 1.95
C GLY A 208 2.92 11.85 3.32
N THR A 209 3.45 13.00 3.77
CA THR A 209 3.03 13.64 5.02
C THR A 209 1.60 14.17 4.97
N VAL A 210 1.15 14.70 3.82
CA VAL A 210 -0.26 15.10 3.62
C VAL A 210 -1.18 13.91 3.80
N TYR A 211 -0.88 12.79 3.13
CA TYR A 211 -1.69 11.56 3.21
C TYR A 211 -1.66 10.94 4.61
N LEU A 212 -0.49 10.93 5.28
CA LEU A 212 -0.38 10.54 6.68
C LEU A 212 -1.23 11.42 7.59
N GLY A 213 -1.21 12.74 7.37
CA GLY A 213 -2.07 13.70 8.07
C GLY A 213 -3.55 13.35 7.87
N GLY A 214 -3.97 13.05 6.64
CA GLY A 214 -5.33 12.63 6.32
C GLY A 214 -5.76 11.35 7.05
N LEU A 215 -4.91 10.33 7.05
CA LEU A 215 -5.17 9.08 7.79
C LEU A 215 -5.24 9.30 9.30
N ARG A 216 -4.39 10.16 9.85
CA ARG A 216 -4.39 10.49 11.28
C ARG A 216 -5.58 11.37 11.67
N LEU A 217 -6.10 12.19 10.76
CA LEU A 217 -7.33 12.95 10.96
C LEU A 217 -8.53 11.99 11.09
N LEU A 218 -8.58 10.96 10.25
CA LEU A 218 -9.59 9.88 10.39
C LEU A 218 -9.46 9.12 11.72
N GLY A 219 -8.24 8.99 12.24
CA GLY A 219 -7.96 8.37 13.55
C GLY A 219 -8.14 9.29 14.77
N GLY A 220 -8.60 10.54 14.59
CA GLY A 220 -8.87 11.48 15.69
C GLY A 220 -7.62 12.09 16.35
N HIS A 221 -6.46 12.08 15.69
CA HIS A 221 -5.22 12.59 16.30
C HIS A 221 -5.12 14.11 16.25
N HIS A 222 -4.83 14.75 17.39
CA HIS A 222 -4.82 16.22 17.53
C HIS A 222 -3.78 16.94 16.65
N ARG A 223 -2.64 16.30 16.33
CA ARG A 223 -1.58 16.87 15.47
C ARG A 223 -1.75 16.60 13.98
N ALA A 224 -2.85 15.94 13.59
CA ALA A 224 -2.99 15.46 12.23
C ALA A 224 -3.21 16.59 11.21
N ASP A 225 -3.87 17.67 11.64
CA ASP A 225 -4.03 18.89 10.83
C ASP A 225 -2.69 19.52 10.44
N TRP A 226 -1.77 19.63 11.41
CA TRP A 226 -0.46 20.22 11.16
C TRP A 226 0.35 19.41 10.15
N LEU A 227 0.26 18.07 10.21
CA LEU A 227 0.90 17.20 9.21
C LEU A 227 0.25 17.36 7.83
N PHE A 228 -1.09 17.41 7.79
CA PHE A 228 -1.85 17.52 6.55
C PHE A 228 -1.56 18.84 5.81
N PHE A 229 -1.66 19.98 6.50
CA PHE A 229 -1.42 21.29 5.89
C PHE A 229 0.07 21.60 5.77
N GLY A 230 0.88 21.20 6.75
CA GLY A 230 2.33 21.37 6.71
C GLY A 230 2.97 20.70 5.50
N GLY A 231 2.52 19.49 5.13
CA GLY A 231 2.99 18.81 3.93
C GLY A 231 2.67 19.57 2.63
N GLN A 232 1.47 20.17 2.53
CA GLN A 232 1.09 20.98 1.36
C GLN A 232 1.88 22.29 1.29
N ILE A 233 2.04 22.97 2.43
CA ILE A 233 2.85 24.20 2.52
C ILE A 233 4.30 23.91 2.15
N ALA A 234 4.88 22.80 2.64
CA ALA A 234 6.23 22.37 2.27
C ALA A 234 6.36 22.13 0.75
N ALA A 235 5.37 21.48 0.12
CA ALA A 235 5.35 21.31 -1.33
C ALA A 235 5.30 22.65 -2.09
N ILE A 236 4.49 23.61 -1.62
CA ILE A 236 4.41 24.96 -2.20
C ILE A 236 5.76 25.67 -2.07
N LEU A 237 6.37 25.66 -0.88
CA LEU A 237 7.67 26.28 -0.63
C LEU A 237 8.77 25.65 -1.51
N LEU A 238 8.73 24.33 -1.71
CA LEU A 238 9.65 23.63 -2.60
C LEU A 238 9.50 24.11 -4.05
N LEU A 239 8.27 24.20 -4.56
CA LEU A 239 7.99 24.71 -5.91
C LEU A 239 8.40 26.18 -6.08
N LEU A 240 8.19 27.02 -5.06
CA LEU A 240 8.63 28.42 -5.05
C LEU A 240 10.16 28.52 -5.04
N GLY A 241 10.84 27.68 -4.25
CA GLY A 241 12.31 27.61 -4.23
C GLY A 241 12.91 27.22 -5.59
N LEU A 242 12.22 26.35 -6.32
CA LEU A 242 12.54 25.97 -7.70
C LEU A 242 12.07 26.98 -8.76
N ARG A 243 11.47 28.10 -8.34
CA ARG A 243 10.92 29.16 -9.20
C ARG A 243 9.82 28.70 -10.17
N VAL A 244 9.08 27.64 -9.84
CA VAL A 244 7.95 27.15 -10.65
C VAL A 244 6.65 27.81 -10.20
N LEU A 245 6.53 29.10 -10.50
CA LEU A 245 5.41 29.94 -10.05
C LEU A 245 4.02 29.41 -10.46
N PRO A 246 3.79 28.92 -11.70
CA PRO A 246 2.46 28.44 -12.08
C PRO A 246 2.02 27.21 -11.28
N GLY A 247 2.93 26.25 -11.07
CA GLY A 247 2.68 25.06 -10.27
C GLY A 247 2.37 25.42 -8.81
N ALA A 248 3.18 26.30 -8.21
CA ALA A 248 2.96 26.78 -6.86
C ALA A 248 1.60 27.49 -6.70
N ALA A 249 1.17 28.28 -7.69
CA ALA A 249 -0.12 28.97 -7.67
C ALA A 249 -1.30 27.99 -7.66
N ILE A 250 -1.28 26.97 -8.53
CA ILE A 250 -2.37 25.97 -8.62
C ILE A 250 -2.43 25.11 -7.34
N VAL A 251 -1.28 24.69 -6.81
CA VAL A 251 -1.20 23.96 -5.54
C VAL A 251 -1.72 24.83 -4.39
N SER A 252 -1.38 26.12 -4.36
CA SER A 252 -1.87 27.07 -3.34
C SER A 252 -3.38 27.27 -3.43
N LEU A 253 -3.94 27.38 -4.65
CA LEU A 253 -5.37 27.48 -4.87
C LEU A 253 -6.10 26.22 -4.38
N SER A 254 -5.53 25.04 -4.69
CA SER A 254 -6.07 23.75 -4.23
C SER A 254 -6.07 23.67 -2.70
N LEU A 255 -4.99 24.10 -2.05
CA LEU A 255 -4.89 24.21 -0.60
C LEU A 255 -5.98 25.12 -0.02
N LEU A 256 -6.19 26.31 -0.61
CA LEU A 256 -7.22 27.25 -0.19
C LEU A 256 -8.62 26.61 -0.27
N VAL A 257 -8.92 25.91 -1.37
CA VAL A 257 -10.20 25.18 -1.50
C VAL A 257 -10.32 24.10 -0.42
N THR A 258 -9.28 23.33 -0.13
CA THR A 258 -9.34 22.32 0.95
C THR A 258 -9.57 22.93 2.33
N LEU A 259 -9.03 24.13 2.59
CA LEU A 259 -9.27 24.89 3.83
C LEU A 259 -10.73 25.39 3.90
N MET A 260 -11.27 25.93 2.81
CA MET A 260 -12.68 26.35 2.76
C MET A 260 -13.64 25.16 2.97
N LEU A 261 -13.34 24.00 2.36
CA LEU A 261 -14.14 22.79 2.59
C LEU A 261 -14.09 22.36 4.06
N LYS A 262 -12.95 22.54 4.74
CA LYS A 262 -12.83 22.20 6.15
C LYS A 262 -13.76 23.05 7.03
N THR A 263 -13.97 24.32 6.68
CA THR A 263 -14.92 25.18 7.41
C THR A 263 -16.38 24.80 7.19
N TYR A 264 -16.70 24.04 6.13
CA TYR A 264 -18.07 23.65 5.80
C TYR A 264 -18.45 22.26 6.30
N PHE A 265 -17.48 21.35 6.48
CA PHE A 265 -17.71 19.96 6.86
C PHE A 265 -17.08 19.65 8.22
N ASP A 266 -17.91 19.45 9.24
CA ASP A 266 -17.45 19.14 10.61
C ASP A 266 -16.86 17.72 10.73
N GLN A 267 -17.33 16.78 9.92
CA GLN A 267 -16.86 15.39 9.97
C GLN A 267 -15.60 15.20 9.11
N PRO A 268 -14.47 14.75 9.68
CA PRO A 268 -13.20 14.65 8.96
C PRO A 268 -13.27 13.67 7.77
N ALA A 269 -14.05 12.60 7.87
CA ALA A 269 -14.23 11.63 6.78
C ALA A 269 -14.96 12.23 5.57
N GLN A 270 -16.00 13.03 5.80
CA GLN A 270 -16.74 13.70 4.74
C GLN A 270 -15.88 14.77 4.08
N TRP A 271 -15.24 15.61 4.89
CA TRP A 271 -14.30 16.63 4.41
C TRP A 271 -13.18 16.01 3.56
N LEU A 272 -12.49 14.98 4.04
CA LEU A 272 -11.38 14.35 3.32
C LEU A 272 -11.84 13.77 1.98
N THR A 273 -13.01 13.14 1.94
CA THR A 273 -13.60 12.61 0.70
C THR A 273 -13.85 13.73 -0.33
N LYS A 274 -14.27 14.92 0.12
CA LYS A 274 -14.48 16.09 -0.76
C LYS A 274 -13.18 16.81 -1.13
N ALA A 275 -12.16 16.76 -0.26
CA ALA A 275 -10.84 17.36 -0.48
C ALA A 275 -9.95 16.53 -1.42
N GLN A 276 -10.14 15.20 -1.49
CA GLN A 276 -9.36 14.28 -2.32
C GLN A 276 -9.12 14.71 -3.77
N PRO A 277 -10.12 15.15 -4.57
CA PRO A 277 -9.87 15.55 -5.95
C PRO A 277 -8.92 16.75 -6.05
N TYR A 278 -9.03 17.72 -5.13
CA TYR A 278 -8.14 18.89 -5.09
C TYR A 278 -6.70 18.49 -4.71
N LEU A 279 -6.55 17.51 -3.81
CA LEU A 279 -5.24 16.95 -3.49
C LEU A 279 -4.61 16.24 -4.70
N VAL A 280 -5.39 15.47 -5.45
CA VAL A 280 -4.91 14.79 -6.66
C VAL A 280 -4.51 15.82 -7.74
N ILE A 281 -5.31 16.87 -7.93
CA ILE A 281 -4.98 17.96 -8.87
C ILE A 281 -3.68 18.66 -8.45
N ALA A 282 -3.56 19.03 -7.16
CA ALA A 282 -2.34 19.64 -6.63
C ALA A 282 -1.13 18.73 -6.85
N MET A 283 -1.27 17.44 -6.55
CA MET A 283 -0.24 16.43 -6.67
C MET A 283 0.25 16.24 -8.11
N LEU A 284 -0.68 16.08 -9.05
CA LEU A 284 -0.37 15.97 -10.48
C LEU A 284 0.26 17.26 -11.01
N THR A 285 -0.25 18.41 -10.60
CA THR A 285 0.29 19.70 -11.03
C THR A 285 1.72 19.91 -10.54
N ALA A 286 2.00 19.57 -9.28
CA ALA A 286 3.36 19.59 -8.74
C ALA A 286 4.29 18.64 -9.51
N GLY A 287 3.80 17.43 -9.83
CA GLY A 287 4.53 16.44 -10.61
C GLY A 287 4.89 16.96 -12.01
N ILE A 288 3.90 17.42 -12.77
CA ILE A 288 4.06 17.96 -14.12
C ILE A 288 4.99 19.19 -14.10
N SER A 289 4.80 20.09 -13.14
CA SER A 289 5.60 21.30 -12.98
C SER A 289 7.09 21.00 -12.81
N LEU A 290 7.41 19.94 -12.07
CA LEU A 290 8.79 19.49 -11.91
C LEU A 290 9.32 18.83 -13.20
N GLY A 291 8.51 17.98 -13.84
CA GLY A 291 8.88 17.32 -15.10
C GLY A 291 9.17 18.30 -16.24
N VAL A 292 8.47 19.44 -16.30
CA VAL A 292 8.73 20.50 -17.29
C VAL A 292 10.09 21.18 -17.09
N LEU A 293 10.62 21.22 -15.87
CA LEU A 293 11.97 21.75 -15.62
C LEU A 293 13.09 20.81 -16.08
N GLY A 294 12.81 19.51 -16.25
CA GLY A 294 13.81 18.51 -16.65
C GLY A 294 14.87 18.21 -15.58
N ILE A 295 14.52 18.32 -14.29
CA ILE A 295 15.38 18.06 -13.11
C ILE A 295 14.93 16.80 -12.39
#